data_AF-A0A135YXK5-F1
#
_entry.id   AF-A0A135YXK5-F1
#
_cell.length_a   1.000
_cell.length_b   1.000
_cell.length_c   1.000
_cell.angle_alpha   90.00
_cell.angle_beta   90.00
_cell.angle_gamma   90.00
#
_symmetry.space_group_name_H-M   'P 1'
#
loop_
_entity.id
_entity.type
_entity.pdbx_description
1 polymer ?
#
loop_
_entity_poly.entity_id
_entity_poly.type
_entity_poly.pdbx_seq_one_letter_code
_entity_poly.pdbx_strand_id
1 'polypeptide(L)' 'MDLVNEFDSKKLARINELAKIAKERALTSKEESERAQLRKEFLDNFRAGFKQQMDNIKVVHPEDLN' A
#
# COMPACT_ATOMS: atom_id res chain seq x y z
N MET A 1 1.97 -11.72 8.34
CA MET A 1 2.57 -11.34 7.05
C MET A 1 2.24 -9.88 6.82
N ASP A 2 3.15 -8.99 7.21
CA ASP A 2 2.94 -7.55 7.09
C ASP A 2 3.05 -7.15 5.63
N LEU A 3 1.91 -6.91 4.99
CA LEU A 3 1.81 -6.44 3.60
C LEU A 3 2.53 -5.12 3.34
N VAL A 4 2.81 -4.39 4.41
CA VAL A 4 3.50 -3.10 4.38
C VAL A 4 5.02 -3.28 4.30
N ASN A 5 5.57 -4.45 4.69
CA ASN A 5 7.02 -4.67 4.78
C ASN A 5 7.69 -5.05 3.44
N GLU A 6 6.94 -5.35 2.38
CA GLU A 6 7.51 -5.69 1.06
C GLU A 6 7.71 -4.47 0.14
N PHE A 7 7.07 -3.34 0.44
CA PHE A 7 7.25 -2.11 -0.34
C PHE A 7 8.43 -1.29 0.19
N ASP A 8 9.23 -0.75 -0.72
CA ASP A 8 10.43 0.03 -0.38
C ASP A 8 10.08 1.21 0.55
N SER A 9 10.63 1.18 1.76
CA SER A 9 10.41 2.20 2.79
C SER A 9 10.81 3.60 2.33
N LYS A 10 11.81 3.71 1.45
CA LYS A 10 12.23 5.00 0.85
C LYS A 10 11.16 5.54 -0.09
N LYS A 11 10.53 4.69 -0.89
CA LYS A 11 9.42 5.07 -1.77
C LYS A 11 8.20 5.50 -0.96
N LEU A 12 7.91 4.79 0.13
CA LEU A 12 6.82 5.15 1.03
C LEU A 12 7.06 6.50 1.71
N ALA A 13 8.27 6.75 2.20
CA ALA A 13 8.67 8.04 2.75
C ALA A 13 8.48 9.15 1.72
N ARG A 14 8.88 8.91 0.47
CA ARG A 14 8.69 9.87 -0.64
C ARG A 14 7.22 10.18 -0.93
N ILE A 15 6.33 9.17 -0.91
CA ILE A 15 4.87 9.38 -1.04
C ILE A 15 4.36 10.29 0.09
N ASN A 16 4.83 10.07 1.32
CA ASN A 16 4.43 10.87 2.48
C ASN A 16 4.94 12.31 2.42
N GLU A 17 6.19 12.52 1.96
CA GLU A 17 6.74 13.85 1.69
C GLU A 17 5.88 14.60 0.66
N LEU A 18 5.61 13.98 -0.49
CA LEU A 18 4.78 14.57 -1.54
C LEU A 18 3.35 14.85 -1.04
N ALA A 19 2.80 14.00 -0.18
CA ALA A 19 1.50 14.23 0.44
C ALA A 19 1.52 15.39 1.45
N LYS A 20 2.62 15.59 2.17
CA LYS A 20 2.80 16.73 3.08
C LYS A 20 2.96 18.03 2.30
N ILE A 21 3.78 18.02 1.25
CA ILE A 21 3.94 19.15 0.33
C ILE A 21 2.59 19.53 -0.27
N ALA A 22 1.79 18.56 -0.72
CA ALA A 22 0.45 18.79 -1.28
C ALA A 22 -0.54 19.46 -0.32
N LYS A 23 -0.33 19.32 1.01
CA LYS A 23 -1.15 20.00 2.02
C LYS A 23 -0.72 21.44 2.25
N GLU A 24 0.58 21.72 2.11
CA GLU A 24 1.15 23.05 2.30
C GLU A 24 1.05 23.91 1.02
N ARG A 25 1.23 23.30 -0.16
CA ARG A 25 1.16 23.93 -1.47
C ARG A 25 0.62 22.99 -2.54
N ALA A 26 0.21 23.53 -3.68
CA ALA A 26 -0.05 22.70 -4.86
C ALA A 26 1.23 21.98 -5.30
N LEU A 27 1.09 20.72 -5.72
CA LEU A 27 2.17 19.97 -6.35
C LEU A 27 2.38 20.47 -7.78
N THR A 28 3.63 20.47 -8.22
CA THR A 28 3.94 20.68 -9.63
C THR A 28 3.54 19.44 -10.44
N SER A 29 3.29 19.60 -11.75
CA SER A 29 2.90 18.47 -12.61
C SER A 29 3.90 17.30 -12.59
N LYS A 30 5.20 17.59 -12.37
CA LYS A 30 6.24 16.57 -12.20
C LYS A 30 6.05 15.78 -10.90
N GLU A 31 5.84 16.47 -9.80
CA GLU A 31 5.62 15.87 -8.48
C GLU A 31 4.30 15.08 -8.43
N GLU A 32 3.26 15.55 -9.11
CA GLU A 32 2.00 14.80 -9.24
C GLU A 32 2.20 13.50 -10.01
N SER A 33 2.94 13.54 -11.12
CA SER A 33 3.27 12.34 -11.89
C SER A 33 4.11 11.36 -11.07
N GLU A 34 5.10 11.86 -10.33
CA GLU A 34 5.92 11.04 -9.41
C GLU A 34 5.05 10.38 -8.34
N ARG A 35 4.20 11.17 -7.66
CA ARG A 35 3.27 10.68 -6.64
C ARG A 35 2.31 9.63 -7.20
N ALA A 36 1.79 9.83 -8.42
CA ALA A 36 0.88 8.92 -9.07
C ALA A 36 1.56 7.57 -9.38
N GLN A 37 2.77 7.60 -9.92
CA GLN A 37 3.56 6.39 -10.19
C GLN A 37 3.86 5.61 -8.90
N LEU A 38 4.35 6.30 -7.86
CA LEU A 38 4.67 5.67 -6.58
C LEU A 38 3.43 5.07 -5.90
N ARG A 39 2.28 5.76 -5.96
CA ARG A 39 1.01 5.23 -5.43
C ARG A 39 0.50 4.02 -6.19
N LYS A 40 0.66 3.99 -7.51
CA LYS A 40 0.27 2.85 -8.32
C LYS A 40 1.07 1.61 -7.92
N GLU A 41 2.39 1.75 -7.83
CA GLU A 41 3.28 0.66 -7.41
C GLU A 41 2.94 0.15 -6.00
N PHE A 42 2.70 1.06 -5.06
CA PHE A 42 2.27 0.71 -3.70
C PHE A 42 0.95 -0.08 -3.69
N LEU A 43 -0.05 0.38 -4.44
CA LEU A 43 -1.36 -0.28 -4.50
C LEU A 43 -1.30 -1.66 -5.16
N ASP A 44 -0.46 -1.82 -6.18
CA ASP A 44 -0.30 -3.10 -6.87
C ASP A 44 0.34 -4.14 -5.92
N ASN A 45 1.38 -3.76 -5.16
CA ASN A 45 1.98 -4.61 -4.14
C ASN A 45 0.99 -4.90 -2.99
N PHE A 46 0.28 -3.88 -2.52
CA PHE A 46 -0.73 -4.05 -1.48
C PHE A 46 -1.83 -5.03 -1.90
N ARG A 47 -2.34 -4.91 -3.12
CA ARG A 47 -3.36 -5.83 -3.67
C ARG A 47 -2.84 -7.26 -3.79
N ALA A 48 -1.61 -7.43 -4.24
CA ALA A 48 -1.01 -8.75 -4.42
C ALA A 48 -0.99 -9.51 -3.10
N GLY A 49 -0.47 -8.90 -2.03
CA GLY A 49 -0.44 -9.58 -0.75
C GLY A 49 -1.80 -9.55 -0.02
N PHE A 50 -2.68 -8.57 -0.24
CA PHE A 50 -4.06 -8.64 0.27
C PHE A 50 -4.80 -9.86 -0.27
N LYS A 51 -4.61 -10.18 -1.55
CA LYS A 51 -5.13 -11.42 -2.15
C LYS A 51 -4.56 -12.66 -1.44
N GLN A 52 -3.25 -12.69 -1.20
CA GLN A 52 -2.62 -13.80 -0.46
C GLN A 52 -3.19 -13.94 0.95
N GLN A 53 -3.45 -12.82 1.65
CA GLN A 53 -4.11 -12.87 2.95
C GLN A 53 -5.53 -13.44 2.84
N MET A 54 -6.32 -13.00 1.87
CA MET A 54 -7.68 -13.52 1.62
C MET A 54 -7.68 -15.02 1.31
N ASP A 55 -6.74 -15.51 0.50
CA ASP A 55 -6.62 -16.93 0.16
C ASP A 55 -6.32 -17.80 1.41
N ASN A 56 -5.74 -17.20 2.46
CA ASN A 56 -5.48 -17.86 3.74
C ASN A 56 -6.62 -17.70 4.76
N ILE A 57 -7.66 -16.91 4.47
CA ILE A 57 -8.82 -16.80 5.36
C ILE A 57 -9.63 -18.09 5.24
N LYS A 58 -9.68 -18.88 6.31
CA LYS A 58 -10.53 -20.05 6.43
C LYS A 58 -11.75 -19.71 7.29
N VAL A 59 -12.95 -20.04 6.80
CA VAL A 59 -14.15 -20.05 7.63
C VAL A 59 -14.10 -21.30 8.51
N VAL A 60 -14.13 -21.11 9.82
CA VAL A 60 -14.18 -22.19 10.82
C VAL A 60 -15.56 -22.25 11.44
N HIS A 61 -16.15 -23.44 11.46
CA HIS A 61 -17.36 -23.70 12.21
C HIS A 61 -17.02 -24.17 13.63
N PRO A 62 -17.88 -23.97 14.63
CA PRO A 62 -17.65 -24.43 16.00
C PRO A 62 -17.36 -25.94 16.10
N GLU A 63 -17.88 -26.72 15.15
CA GLU A 63 -17.74 -28.17 15.04
C GLU A 63 -16.32 -28.61 14.58
N ASP A 64 -15.55 -27.70 13.97
CA ASP A 64 -14.18 -27.92 13.53
C ASP A 64 -13.16 -27.79 14.67
N LEU A 65 -13.59 -27.32 15.85
CA LEU A 65 -12.80 -27.19 17.07
C LEU A 65 -13.08 -28.39 18.00
N ASN A 66 -12.75 -29.59 17.53
CA ASN A 66 -12.82 -30.82 18.34
C ASN A 66 -11.42 -31.40 18.55
#